data_AF-A0A2D5T2N6-F1
#
_entry.id   AF-A0A2D5T2N6-F1
#
_cell.length_a   1.000
_cell.length_b   1.000
_cell.length_c   1.000
_cell.angle_alpha   90.00
_cell.angle_beta   90.00
_cell.angle_gamma   90.00
#
_symmetry.space_group_name_H-M   'P 1'
#
loop_
_entity.id
_entity.type
_entity.pdbx_description
1 polymer ?
#
loop_
_entity_poly.entity_id
_entity_poly.type
_entity_poly.pdbx_seq_one_letter_code
_entity_poly.pdbx_strand_id
1 'polypeptide(L)'
;MEEIQTRKAELGLSPKPIDSAELLSEIIAQIKDTTNEHREDSLNFFIYNTLPGTTPAAAVKAQFLKEIILGEETVAEITADFAFELLSHMKGGPSIAVLLDLALGNDEAVAKQAADVLKTQVFLYDADTTRLQDAFKAGNAVAKEILESYANAEFFTKLPNIPEKIEVVTYIAGEGDISTDLLSPGNQAHSRADRELHGQCMITPEAQQEIVALKEKHPNAKVMLIAEKGTMGVGSSRMSGVNNVALWAGEQASPYVPFINIAPVVAGTNGIAPIFLTTVDVTGGIGLDLKNWVKKVDENGNVVTDANGDPVLEEAYSVATGTVLTIDTKAKKLYNGDKELVDVSSAFTPQKVEFMRAGGSYAVVFGKKLQTLAAETLGVEAPAVYAPSKEISHEGQGLTAVEKIFNRNAVGVQSETPLHAGSNVRVKVNIVGSQDTTGPMTCQELEAMAASTISPLVDGAYQSGCHTASVWDSKAQANIPKLMAFMNKFGLITARDPKGVYHSMTDVIRKVLNDIT
;
A
#
# COMPACT_ATOMS: atom_id res chain seq x y z
N MET A 1 -29.97 0.38 -3.58
CA MET A 1 -30.59 1.53 -2.87
C MET A 1 -30.85 1.26 -1.39
N GLU A 2 -31.54 0.18 -1.01
CA GLU A 2 -31.82 -0.12 0.41
C GLU A 2 -30.54 -0.26 1.25
N GLU A 3 -29.53 -1.02 0.79
CA GLU A 3 -28.23 -1.13 1.49
C GLU A 3 -27.56 0.24 1.74
N ILE A 4 -27.63 1.15 0.77
CA ILE A 4 -27.07 2.51 0.88
C ILE A 4 -27.82 3.29 1.98
N GLN A 5 -29.15 3.22 1.98
CA GLN A 5 -29.98 3.90 2.97
C GLN A 5 -29.74 3.34 4.37
N THR A 6 -29.72 2.02 4.54
CA THR A 6 -29.38 1.37 5.82
C THR A 6 -28.01 1.81 6.30
N ARG A 7 -26.99 1.74 5.45
CA ARG A 7 -25.62 2.07 5.83
C ARG A 7 -25.46 3.55 6.22
N LYS A 8 -26.13 4.46 5.51
CA LYS A 8 -26.18 5.88 5.83
C LYS A 8 -26.95 6.15 7.14
N ALA A 9 -28.12 5.55 7.31
CA ALA A 9 -29.01 5.81 8.44
C ALA A 9 -28.51 5.18 9.76
N GLU A 10 -27.96 3.97 9.69
CA GLU A 10 -27.53 3.21 10.88
C GLU A 10 -26.07 3.49 11.26
N LEU A 11 -25.19 3.72 10.29
CA LEU A 11 -23.74 3.80 10.52
C LEU A 11 -23.12 5.16 10.15
N GLY A 12 -23.87 6.03 9.45
CA GLY A 12 -23.34 7.30 8.94
C GLY A 12 -22.26 7.13 7.87
N LEU A 13 -22.26 5.99 7.17
CA LEU A 13 -21.21 5.61 6.23
C LEU A 13 -21.65 5.75 4.77
N SER A 14 -20.69 5.93 3.88
CA SER A 14 -20.86 5.99 2.43
C SER A 14 -21.27 4.62 1.85
N PRO A 15 -21.76 4.53 0.61
CA PRO A 15 -21.97 3.25 -0.07
C PRO A 15 -20.69 2.38 -0.05
N LYS A 16 -20.86 1.06 0.06
CA LYS A 16 -19.71 0.16 -0.10
C LYS A 16 -19.13 0.31 -1.50
N PRO A 17 -17.79 0.19 -1.64
CA PRO A 17 -17.17 0.09 -2.94
C PRO A 17 -17.72 -1.10 -3.74
N ILE A 18 -17.86 -0.92 -5.04
CA ILE A 18 -18.40 -1.92 -5.96
C ILE A 18 -17.25 -2.83 -6.42
N ASP A 19 -17.36 -4.12 -6.08
CA ASP A 19 -16.40 -5.17 -6.42
C ASP A 19 -16.99 -6.25 -7.35
N SER A 20 -18.32 -6.36 -7.46
CA SER A 20 -19.00 -7.38 -8.26
C SER A 20 -19.29 -6.93 -9.70
N ALA A 21 -19.18 -7.88 -10.63
CA ALA A 21 -19.44 -7.64 -12.05
C ALA A 21 -20.95 -7.44 -12.30
N GLU A 22 -21.79 -8.17 -11.56
CA GLU A 22 -23.24 -8.14 -11.70
C GLU A 22 -23.79 -6.75 -11.37
N LEU A 23 -23.40 -6.19 -10.22
CA LEU A 23 -23.87 -4.86 -9.81
C LEU A 23 -23.37 -3.78 -10.77
N LEU A 24 -22.11 -3.85 -11.19
CA LEU A 24 -21.56 -2.85 -12.09
C LEU A 24 -22.22 -2.92 -13.48
N SER A 25 -22.57 -4.12 -13.96
CA SER A 25 -23.27 -4.27 -15.24
C SER A 25 -24.66 -3.63 -15.21
N GLU A 26 -25.39 -3.77 -14.12
CA GLU A 26 -26.68 -3.08 -13.93
C GLU A 26 -26.52 -1.56 -13.87
N ILE A 27 -25.47 -1.07 -13.19
CA ILE A 27 -25.13 0.37 -13.17
C ILE A 27 -24.85 0.88 -14.58
N ILE A 28 -24.08 0.14 -15.38
CA ILE A 28 -23.78 0.50 -16.77
C ILE A 28 -25.06 0.50 -17.61
N ALA A 29 -25.97 -0.46 -17.42
CA ALA A 29 -27.26 -0.48 -18.11
C ALA A 29 -28.09 0.78 -17.81
N GLN A 30 -28.09 1.24 -16.55
CA GLN A 30 -28.74 2.50 -16.15
C GLN A 30 -28.03 3.73 -16.73
N ILE A 31 -26.70 3.71 -16.89
CA ILE A 31 -25.95 4.81 -17.54
C ILE A 31 -26.33 4.93 -19.01
N LYS A 32 -26.49 3.79 -19.71
CA LYS A 32 -26.89 3.73 -21.12
C LYS A 32 -28.33 4.19 -21.34
N ASP A 33 -29.22 3.93 -20.39
CA ASP A 33 -30.58 4.48 -20.40
C ASP A 33 -30.58 5.95 -19.99
N THR A 34 -30.47 6.85 -20.97
CA THR A 34 -30.49 8.31 -20.77
C THR A 34 -31.74 8.87 -20.06
N THR A 35 -32.81 8.07 -19.95
CA THR A 35 -34.06 8.45 -19.28
C THR A 35 -34.19 7.89 -17.87
N ASN A 36 -33.21 7.11 -17.41
CA ASN A 36 -33.25 6.48 -16.10
C ASN A 36 -33.14 7.51 -14.97
N GLU A 37 -34.05 7.44 -14.01
CA GLU A 37 -34.08 8.38 -12.86
C GLU A 37 -32.84 8.30 -11.96
N HIS A 38 -32.12 7.17 -11.97
CA HIS A 38 -30.91 6.93 -11.19
C HIS A 38 -29.62 7.09 -12.00
N ARG A 39 -29.70 7.57 -13.25
CA ARG A 39 -28.54 7.67 -14.14
C ARG A 39 -27.39 8.48 -13.55
N GLU A 40 -27.69 9.61 -12.91
CA GLU A 40 -26.68 10.49 -12.31
C GLU A 40 -25.94 9.80 -11.15
N ASP A 41 -26.67 9.14 -10.26
CA ASP A 41 -26.08 8.36 -9.17
C ASP A 41 -25.24 7.19 -9.72
N SER A 42 -25.75 6.50 -10.75
CA SER A 42 -25.04 5.42 -11.42
C SER A 42 -23.74 5.87 -12.09
N LEU A 43 -23.73 7.04 -12.73
CA LEU A 43 -22.49 7.67 -13.21
C LEU A 43 -21.52 7.93 -12.07
N ASN A 44 -21.98 8.51 -10.95
CA ASN A 44 -21.14 8.77 -9.78
C ASN A 44 -20.55 7.48 -9.20
N PHE A 45 -21.34 6.42 -9.10
CA PHE A 45 -20.87 5.12 -8.60
C PHE A 45 -19.87 4.45 -9.53
N PHE A 46 -20.12 4.51 -10.84
CA PHE A 46 -19.19 4.01 -11.83
C PHE A 46 -17.84 4.75 -11.77
N ILE A 47 -17.87 6.08 -11.70
CA ILE A 47 -16.67 6.93 -11.73
C ILE A 47 -15.89 6.80 -10.42
N TYR A 48 -16.53 6.99 -9.26
CA TYR A 48 -15.87 7.23 -7.97
C TYR A 48 -15.95 6.08 -6.96
N ASN A 49 -16.82 5.08 -7.17
CA ASN A 49 -17.09 4.05 -6.16
C ASN A 49 -16.78 2.61 -6.64
N THR A 50 -16.20 2.44 -7.82
CA THR A 50 -15.83 1.11 -8.35
C THR A 50 -14.39 0.78 -8.00
N LEU A 51 -14.15 -0.39 -7.38
CA LEU A 51 -12.80 -0.81 -7.02
C LEU A 51 -11.96 -1.17 -8.26
N PRO A 52 -10.69 -0.75 -8.31
CA PRO A 52 -9.75 -1.12 -9.38
C PRO A 52 -9.13 -2.51 -9.12
N GLY A 53 -8.03 -2.83 -9.81
CA GLY A 53 -7.30 -4.07 -9.58
C GLY A 53 -7.90 -5.27 -10.30
N THR A 54 -7.87 -6.45 -9.68
CA THR A 54 -8.39 -7.71 -10.27
C THR A 54 -9.81 -8.08 -9.83
N THR A 55 -10.58 -7.12 -9.30
CA THR A 55 -11.98 -7.35 -8.94
C THR A 55 -12.84 -7.64 -10.20
N PRO A 56 -13.92 -8.42 -10.07
CA PRO A 56 -14.88 -8.59 -11.17
C PRO A 56 -15.45 -7.27 -11.71
N ALA A 57 -15.74 -6.29 -10.83
CA ALA A 57 -16.16 -4.96 -11.24
C ALA A 57 -15.09 -4.23 -12.07
N ALA A 58 -13.81 -4.31 -11.72
CA ALA A 58 -12.74 -3.71 -12.49
C ALA A 58 -12.68 -4.25 -13.94
N ALA A 59 -12.96 -5.53 -14.15
CA ALA A 59 -13.00 -6.11 -15.50
C ALA A 59 -14.13 -5.50 -16.35
N VAL A 60 -15.33 -5.39 -15.77
CA VAL A 60 -16.50 -4.79 -16.43
C VAL A 60 -16.26 -3.29 -16.69
N LYS A 61 -15.70 -2.55 -15.71
CA LYS A 61 -15.34 -1.13 -15.87
C LYS A 61 -14.35 -0.92 -17.00
N ALA A 62 -13.24 -1.67 -17.01
CA ALA A 62 -12.20 -1.51 -18.02
C ALA A 62 -12.74 -1.78 -19.44
N GLN A 63 -13.56 -2.82 -19.59
CA GLN A 63 -14.17 -3.15 -20.87
C GLN A 63 -15.14 -2.06 -21.35
N PHE A 64 -16.00 -1.52 -20.48
CA PHE A 64 -16.89 -0.44 -20.87
C PHE A 64 -16.14 0.86 -21.24
N LEU A 65 -15.05 1.17 -20.53
CA LEU A 65 -14.16 2.29 -20.89
C LEU A 65 -13.50 2.07 -22.26
N LYS A 66 -13.13 0.83 -22.59
CA LYS A 66 -12.61 0.46 -23.92
C LYS A 66 -13.65 0.73 -25.02
N GLU A 67 -14.89 0.32 -24.80
CA GLU A 67 -16.01 0.54 -25.75
C GLU A 67 -16.22 2.04 -26.02
N ILE A 68 -16.13 2.87 -24.98
CA ILE A 68 -16.20 4.34 -25.12
C ILE A 68 -15.02 4.89 -25.93
N ILE A 69 -13.79 4.44 -25.65
CA ILE A 69 -12.59 4.89 -26.38
C ILE A 69 -12.65 4.51 -27.86
N LEU A 70 -13.19 3.33 -28.19
CA LEU A 70 -13.35 2.85 -29.56
C LEU A 70 -14.58 3.47 -30.27
N GLY A 71 -15.40 4.25 -29.56
CA GLY A 71 -16.63 4.84 -30.10
C GLY A 71 -17.76 3.83 -30.33
N GLU A 72 -17.66 2.63 -29.74
CA GLU A 72 -18.70 1.59 -29.77
C GLU A 72 -19.87 1.97 -28.85
N GLU A 73 -19.59 2.71 -27.78
CA GLU A 73 -20.55 3.27 -26.84
C GLU A 73 -20.33 4.78 -26.65
N THR A 74 -21.39 5.52 -26.36
CA THR A 74 -21.29 6.98 -26.13
C THR A 74 -21.97 7.36 -24.82
N VAL A 75 -21.21 7.97 -23.93
CA VAL A 75 -21.68 8.54 -22.67
C VAL A 75 -21.25 10.00 -22.62
N ALA A 76 -22.19 10.94 -22.59
CA ALA A 76 -21.88 12.37 -22.71
C ALA A 76 -20.90 12.89 -21.64
N GLU A 77 -20.92 12.28 -20.46
CA GLU A 77 -20.10 12.63 -19.30
C GLU A 77 -18.72 11.94 -19.31
N ILE A 78 -18.50 10.94 -20.17
CA ILE A 78 -17.24 10.18 -20.25
C ILE A 78 -16.72 10.26 -21.67
N THR A 79 -15.85 11.24 -21.92
CA THR A 79 -15.10 11.37 -23.17
C THR A 79 -14.02 10.29 -23.27
N ALA A 80 -13.48 10.05 -24.46
CA ALA A 80 -12.36 9.12 -24.65
C ALA A 80 -11.14 9.49 -23.79
N ASP A 81 -10.80 10.79 -23.71
CA ASP A 81 -9.71 11.29 -22.86
C ASP A 81 -9.98 10.99 -21.37
N PHE A 82 -11.21 11.21 -20.91
CA PHE A 82 -11.57 10.90 -19.52
C PHE A 82 -11.61 9.39 -19.27
N ALA A 83 -11.98 8.57 -20.26
CA ALA A 83 -11.90 7.12 -20.15
C ALA A 83 -10.45 6.63 -20.01
N PHE A 84 -9.50 7.22 -20.74
CA PHE A 84 -8.07 6.97 -20.54
C PHE A 84 -7.58 7.40 -19.16
N GLU A 85 -8.04 8.55 -18.66
CA GLU A 85 -7.76 8.98 -17.28
C GLU A 85 -8.27 7.94 -16.28
N LEU A 86 -9.53 7.51 -16.37
CA LEU A 86 -10.09 6.49 -15.48
C LEU A 86 -9.31 5.16 -15.54
N LEU A 87 -8.92 4.69 -16.73
CA LEU A 87 -8.07 3.50 -16.89
C LEU A 87 -6.71 3.68 -16.19
N SER A 88 -6.10 4.87 -16.27
CA SER A 88 -4.81 5.16 -15.62
C SER A 88 -4.85 5.06 -14.08
N HIS A 89 -6.03 5.31 -13.50
CA HIS A 89 -6.27 5.21 -12.05
C HIS A 89 -6.66 3.80 -11.60
N MET A 90 -6.88 2.86 -12.53
CA MET A 90 -7.12 1.45 -12.21
C MET A 90 -5.85 0.65 -11.96
N LYS A 91 -4.67 1.23 -12.28
CA LYS A 91 -3.30 0.81 -11.92
C LYS A 91 -2.79 -0.55 -12.40
N GLY A 92 -3.66 -1.51 -12.71
CA GLY A 92 -3.27 -2.88 -13.01
C GLY A 92 -4.40 -3.77 -13.56
N GLY A 93 -4.06 -5.00 -13.93
CA GLY A 93 -5.03 -6.06 -14.20
C GLY A 93 -5.84 -5.83 -15.49
N PRO A 94 -7.19 -5.87 -15.46
CA PRO A 94 -8.00 -5.65 -16.65
C PRO A 94 -7.74 -4.32 -17.35
N SER A 95 -7.38 -3.27 -16.61
CA SER A 95 -7.02 -1.98 -17.21
C SER A 95 -5.77 -2.07 -18.08
N ILE A 96 -4.74 -2.84 -17.65
CA ILE A 96 -3.52 -3.07 -18.43
C ILE A 96 -3.83 -3.92 -19.67
N ALA A 97 -4.67 -4.94 -19.53
CA ALA A 97 -5.10 -5.75 -20.68
C ALA A 97 -5.77 -4.88 -21.75
N VAL A 98 -6.69 -4.00 -21.35
CA VAL A 98 -7.36 -3.04 -22.24
C VAL A 98 -6.36 -2.06 -22.86
N LEU A 99 -5.49 -1.46 -22.05
CA LEU A 99 -4.50 -0.52 -22.55
C LEU A 99 -3.53 -1.17 -23.54
N LEU A 100 -3.11 -2.42 -23.31
CA LEU A 100 -2.29 -3.17 -24.25
C LEU A 100 -3.04 -3.51 -25.54
N ASP A 101 -4.33 -3.86 -25.47
CA ASP A 101 -5.15 -4.06 -26.66
C ASP A 101 -5.22 -2.81 -27.53
N LEU A 102 -5.38 -1.64 -26.90
CA LEU A 102 -5.46 -0.35 -27.56
C LEU A 102 -4.09 0.09 -28.10
N ALA A 103 -3.03 0.00 -27.29
CA ALA A 103 -1.66 0.42 -27.65
C ALA A 103 -1.04 -0.42 -28.77
N LEU A 104 -1.41 -1.70 -28.85
CA LEU A 104 -0.94 -2.62 -29.89
C LEU A 104 -1.92 -2.76 -31.06
N GLY A 105 -2.98 -1.94 -31.07
CA GLY A 105 -3.99 -1.89 -32.12
C GLY A 105 -3.53 -1.14 -33.38
N ASN A 106 -4.45 -0.98 -34.33
CA ASN A 106 -4.17 -0.37 -35.64
C ASN A 106 -4.50 1.13 -35.71
N ASP A 107 -5.28 1.67 -34.78
CA ASP A 107 -5.60 3.10 -34.72
C ASP A 107 -4.43 3.84 -34.04
N GLU A 108 -3.65 4.59 -34.82
CA GLU A 108 -2.44 5.26 -34.33
C GLU A 108 -2.71 6.30 -33.23
N ALA A 109 -3.85 6.99 -33.28
CA ALA A 109 -4.18 8.03 -32.31
C ALA A 109 -4.53 7.39 -30.95
N VAL A 110 -5.40 6.38 -30.99
CA VAL A 110 -5.79 5.60 -29.80
C VAL A 110 -4.58 4.85 -29.24
N ALA A 111 -3.77 4.23 -30.12
CA ALA A 111 -2.59 3.48 -29.71
C ALA A 111 -1.58 4.37 -28.97
N LYS A 112 -1.36 5.60 -29.46
CA LYS A 112 -0.47 6.56 -28.82
C LYS A 112 -0.99 7.00 -27.44
N GLN A 113 -2.27 7.32 -27.31
CA GLN A 113 -2.85 7.70 -26.01
C GLN A 113 -2.79 6.53 -25.01
N ALA A 114 -3.10 5.31 -25.45
CA ALA A 114 -2.97 4.12 -24.63
C ALA A 114 -1.52 3.86 -24.19
N ALA A 115 -0.55 4.07 -25.09
CA ALA A 115 0.87 3.97 -24.77
C ALA A 115 1.30 5.02 -23.75
N ASP A 116 0.85 6.28 -23.88
CA ASP A 116 1.16 7.34 -22.92
C ASP A 116 0.63 7.00 -21.52
N VAL A 117 -0.57 6.41 -21.43
CA VAL A 117 -1.07 5.89 -20.16
C VAL A 117 -0.22 4.71 -19.68
N LEU A 118 0.07 3.70 -20.51
CA LEU A 118 0.87 2.53 -20.12
C LEU A 118 2.23 2.91 -19.55
N LYS A 119 2.92 3.89 -20.16
CA LYS A 119 4.23 4.37 -19.69
C LYS A 119 4.22 4.86 -18.24
N THR A 120 3.06 5.16 -17.66
CA THR A 120 2.89 5.56 -16.24
C THR A 120 2.51 4.40 -15.31
N GLN A 121 2.22 3.22 -15.86
CA GLN A 121 1.76 2.05 -15.12
C GLN A 121 2.92 1.12 -14.76
N VAL A 122 2.77 0.42 -13.64
CA VAL A 122 3.83 -0.44 -13.07
C VAL A 122 3.38 -1.85 -12.75
N PHE A 123 2.08 -2.11 -12.59
CA PHE A 123 1.56 -3.46 -12.31
C PHE A 123 1.33 -4.25 -13.60
N LEU A 124 2.41 -4.41 -14.37
CA LEU A 124 2.46 -5.33 -15.51
C LEU A 124 3.08 -6.64 -15.03
N TYR A 125 2.36 -7.74 -15.23
CA TYR A 125 2.81 -9.09 -14.89
C TYR A 125 3.36 -9.80 -16.12
N ASP A 126 3.89 -11.02 -15.94
CA ASP A 126 4.57 -11.79 -16.99
C ASP A 126 3.75 -11.90 -18.29
N ALA A 127 2.43 -12.09 -18.19
CA ALA A 127 1.54 -12.14 -19.35
C ALA A 127 1.49 -10.80 -20.11
N ASP A 128 1.47 -9.68 -19.40
CA ASP A 128 1.43 -8.32 -19.96
C ASP A 128 2.77 -7.96 -20.59
N THR A 129 3.88 -8.24 -19.88
CA THR A 129 5.23 -7.95 -20.38
C THR A 129 5.59 -8.82 -21.58
N THR A 130 5.15 -10.10 -21.61
CA THR A 130 5.37 -10.98 -22.76
C THR A 130 4.70 -10.41 -24.02
N ARG A 131 3.48 -9.87 -23.91
CA ARG A 131 2.80 -9.21 -25.05
C ARG A 131 3.61 -8.04 -25.61
N LEU A 132 4.20 -7.22 -24.74
CA LEU A 132 5.06 -6.10 -25.17
C LEU A 132 6.34 -6.61 -25.85
N GLN A 133 6.99 -7.63 -25.29
CA GLN A 133 8.19 -8.23 -25.86
C GLN A 133 7.93 -8.83 -27.25
N ASP A 134 6.83 -9.56 -27.40
CA ASP A 134 6.46 -10.19 -28.67
C ASP A 134 6.07 -9.15 -29.72
N ALA A 135 5.33 -8.11 -29.34
CA ALA A 135 5.02 -6.99 -30.22
C ALA A 135 6.29 -6.24 -30.67
N PHE A 136 7.25 -6.02 -29.77
CA PHE A 136 8.53 -5.43 -30.10
C PHE A 136 9.33 -6.31 -31.08
N LYS A 137 9.41 -7.62 -30.84
CA LYS A 137 10.06 -8.58 -31.77
C LYS A 137 9.40 -8.61 -33.14
N ALA A 138 8.09 -8.35 -33.21
CA ALA A 138 7.33 -8.21 -34.44
C ALA A 138 7.51 -6.84 -35.13
N GLY A 139 8.31 -5.93 -34.56
CA GLY A 139 8.62 -4.61 -35.13
C GLY A 139 7.60 -3.51 -34.81
N ASN A 140 6.74 -3.70 -33.80
CA ASN A 140 5.78 -2.68 -33.39
C ASN A 140 6.49 -1.46 -32.75
N ALA A 141 6.33 -0.29 -33.36
CA ALA A 141 6.98 0.95 -32.93
C ALA A 141 6.47 1.46 -31.57
N VAL A 142 5.19 1.28 -31.27
CA VAL A 142 4.57 1.68 -29.99
C VAL A 142 5.12 0.81 -28.85
N ALA A 143 5.24 -0.51 -29.07
CA ALA A 143 5.85 -1.42 -28.11
C ALA A 143 7.31 -1.04 -27.81
N LYS A 144 8.06 -0.67 -28.85
CA LYS A 144 9.43 -0.14 -28.68
C LYS A 144 9.44 1.11 -27.81
N GLU A 145 8.58 2.08 -28.09
CA GLU A 145 8.50 3.34 -27.33
C GLU A 145 8.13 3.11 -25.85
N ILE A 146 7.19 2.19 -25.57
CA ILE A 146 6.83 1.80 -24.20
C ILE A 146 8.03 1.17 -23.49
N LEU A 147 8.74 0.24 -24.14
CA LEU A 147 9.93 -0.39 -23.57
C LEU A 147 11.06 0.62 -23.33
N GLU A 148 11.29 1.57 -24.24
CA GLU A 148 12.29 2.63 -24.05
C GLU A 148 11.94 3.51 -22.84
N SER A 149 10.67 3.87 -22.67
CA SER A 149 10.18 4.59 -21.49
C SER A 149 10.41 3.79 -20.20
N TYR A 150 10.11 2.48 -20.20
CA TYR A 150 10.35 1.63 -19.03
C TYR A 150 11.82 1.43 -18.72
N ALA A 151 12.69 1.27 -19.73
CA ALA A 151 14.13 1.17 -19.55
C ALA A 151 14.70 2.45 -18.92
N ASN A 152 14.18 3.62 -19.29
CA ASN A 152 14.51 4.90 -18.67
C ASN A 152 13.75 5.19 -17.36
N ALA A 153 12.91 4.26 -16.91
CA ALA A 153 12.02 4.37 -15.76
C ALA A 153 11.24 5.70 -15.71
N GLU A 154 10.67 6.13 -16.83
CA GLU A 154 9.98 7.42 -16.95
C GLU A 154 8.78 7.56 -16.02
N PHE A 155 8.10 6.45 -15.69
CA PHE A 155 7.04 6.42 -14.66
C PHE A 155 7.52 6.92 -13.29
N PHE A 156 8.82 6.88 -13.01
CA PHE A 156 9.43 7.36 -11.77
C PHE A 156 10.22 8.66 -11.96
N THR A 157 11.04 8.76 -13.01
CA THR A 157 11.90 9.94 -13.23
C THR A 157 11.09 11.21 -13.54
N LYS A 158 9.88 11.07 -14.10
CA LYS A 158 8.95 12.19 -14.34
C LYS A 158 8.12 12.57 -13.11
N LEU A 159 8.18 11.81 -12.02
CA LEU A 159 7.48 12.18 -10.78
C LEU A 159 8.19 13.36 -10.10
N PRO A 160 7.43 14.27 -9.48
CA PRO A 160 8.02 15.37 -8.71
C PRO A 160 8.93 14.84 -7.60
N ASN A 161 9.91 15.64 -7.22
CA ASN A 161 10.67 15.39 -6.00
C ASN A 161 9.78 15.63 -4.77
N ILE A 162 10.12 15.01 -3.64
CA ILE A 162 9.45 15.35 -2.38
C ILE A 162 9.68 16.84 -2.05
N PRO A 163 8.71 17.51 -1.40
CA PRO A 163 8.90 18.89 -0.97
C PRO A 163 10.13 19.05 -0.07
N GLU A 164 10.89 20.13 -0.24
CA GLU A 164 12.03 20.45 0.64
C GLU A 164 11.55 20.71 2.08
N LYS A 165 10.37 21.33 2.22
CA LYS A 165 9.71 21.57 3.51
C LYS A 165 8.34 20.91 3.52
N ILE A 166 8.08 20.12 4.55
CA ILE A 166 6.78 19.51 4.82
C ILE A 166 6.27 20.07 6.14
N GLU A 167 5.20 20.86 6.09
CA GLU A 167 4.51 21.32 7.29
C GLU A 167 3.72 20.16 7.90
N VAL A 168 3.82 20.00 9.21
CA VAL A 168 3.04 19.03 9.98
C VAL A 168 2.38 19.71 11.17
N VAL A 169 1.16 19.30 11.49
CA VAL A 169 0.47 19.69 12.71
C VAL A 169 0.39 18.48 13.65
N THR A 170 0.81 18.66 14.89
CA THR A 170 0.88 17.56 15.85
C THR A 170 -0.51 17.17 16.37
N TYR A 171 -0.72 15.87 16.55
CA TYR A 171 -1.86 15.31 17.27
C TYR A 171 -1.38 14.20 18.20
N ILE A 172 -1.43 14.43 19.51
CA ILE A 172 -1.09 13.40 20.50
C ILE A 172 -2.25 12.41 20.57
N ALA A 173 -2.06 11.22 20.02
CA ALA A 173 -3.07 10.17 19.99
C ALA A 173 -3.13 9.38 21.31
N GLY A 174 -2.10 9.48 22.15
CA GLY A 174 -2.04 8.87 23.47
C GLY A 174 -0.69 9.08 24.14
N GLU A 175 -0.66 8.96 25.47
CA GLU A 175 0.55 8.91 26.28
C GLU A 175 0.95 7.45 26.55
N GLY A 176 2.23 7.13 26.43
CA GLY A 176 2.77 5.77 26.48
C GLY A 176 2.78 5.08 25.11
N ASP A 177 3.09 3.78 25.12
CA ASP A 177 3.15 2.99 23.89
C ASP A 177 1.77 2.86 23.23
N ILE A 178 1.66 3.26 21.97
CA ILE A 178 0.46 3.05 21.17
C ILE A 178 0.58 1.72 20.45
N SER A 179 -0.27 0.76 20.81
CA SER A 179 -0.30 -0.55 20.16
C SER A 179 -1.07 -0.54 18.84
N THR A 180 -0.75 -1.47 17.94
CA THR A 180 -1.55 -1.71 16.74
C THR A 180 -2.96 -2.20 17.05
N ASP A 181 -3.22 -2.73 18.26
CA ASP A 181 -4.55 -3.06 18.74
C ASP A 181 -5.37 -1.81 19.11
N LEU A 182 -4.74 -0.69 19.53
CA LEU A 182 -5.46 0.59 19.65
C LEU A 182 -5.93 1.04 18.26
N LEU A 183 -5.00 1.08 17.30
CA LEU A 183 -5.26 1.58 15.95
C LEU A 183 -6.17 0.67 15.11
N SER A 184 -6.21 -0.63 15.42
CA SER A 184 -7.00 -1.65 14.71
C SER A 184 -7.32 -2.82 15.66
N PRO A 185 -8.36 -2.68 16.50
CA PRO A 185 -8.73 -3.67 17.51
C PRO A 185 -8.94 -5.07 16.94
N GLY A 186 -8.41 -6.08 17.63
CA GLY A 186 -8.52 -7.49 17.21
C GLY A 186 -9.95 -8.01 17.12
N ASN A 187 -10.83 -7.60 18.03
CA ASN A 187 -12.26 -7.96 18.01
C ASN A 187 -13.02 -7.35 16.81
N GLN A 188 -12.47 -6.33 16.17
CA GLN A 188 -13.01 -5.70 14.96
C GLN A 188 -12.38 -6.25 13.67
N ALA A 189 -11.65 -7.38 13.72
CA ALA A 189 -11.00 -7.94 12.54
C ALA A 189 -11.96 -8.24 11.37
N HIS A 190 -13.22 -8.54 11.67
CA HIS A 190 -14.25 -8.81 10.68
C HIS A 190 -14.58 -7.62 9.76
N SER A 191 -14.34 -6.37 10.20
CA SER A 191 -14.64 -5.17 9.41
C SER A 191 -13.45 -4.68 8.59
N ARG A 192 -12.25 -5.25 8.75
CA ARG A 192 -11.00 -4.77 8.12
C ARG A 192 -11.04 -4.59 6.60
N ALA A 193 -11.84 -5.41 5.91
CA ALA A 193 -12.01 -5.29 4.46
C ALA A 193 -12.84 -4.06 4.07
N ASP A 194 -13.70 -3.58 4.96
CA ASP A 194 -14.47 -2.36 4.79
C ASP A 194 -13.70 -1.21 5.45
N ARG A 195 -12.81 -0.57 4.68
CA ARG A 195 -11.85 0.42 5.22
C ARG A 195 -12.53 1.58 5.94
N GLU A 196 -13.65 2.06 5.41
CA GLU A 196 -14.43 3.14 6.02
C GLU A 196 -15.04 2.69 7.36
N LEU A 197 -15.69 1.53 7.40
CA LEU A 197 -16.24 0.96 8.63
C LEU A 197 -15.15 0.64 9.66
N HIS A 198 -14.05 0.03 9.24
CA HIS A 198 -12.94 -0.30 10.14
C HIS A 198 -12.21 0.95 10.63
N GLY A 199 -12.19 2.01 9.83
CA GLY A 199 -11.65 3.32 10.18
C GLY A 199 -12.26 3.87 11.46
N GLN A 200 -13.55 3.66 11.69
CA GLN A 200 -14.26 4.10 12.89
C GLN A 200 -13.71 3.48 14.20
N CYS A 201 -12.89 2.43 14.11
CA CYS A 201 -12.37 1.70 15.27
C CYS A 201 -10.98 2.17 15.74
N MET A 202 -10.32 3.13 15.07
CA MET A 202 -8.91 3.49 15.31
C MET A 202 -8.63 4.13 16.67
N ILE A 203 -9.53 4.99 17.12
CA ILE A 203 -9.48 5.77 18.36
C ILE A 203 -10.91 6.22 18.67
N THR A 204 -11.14 6.99 19.73
CA THR A 204 -12.49 7.49 20.03
C THR A 204 -13.05 8.36 18.89
N PRO A 205 -14.37 8.39 18.67
CA PRO A 205 -14.99 9.25 17.66
C PRO A 205 -14.64 10.73 17.83
N GLU A 206 -14.51 11.21 19.06
CA GLU A 206 -14.13 12.59 19.35
C GLU A 206 -12.74 12.92 18.82
N ALA A 207 -11.77 12.04 19.07
CA ALA A 207 -10.40 12.17 18.57
C ALA A 207 -10.34 12.12 17.04
N GLN A 208 -11.17 11.29 16.40
CA GLN A 208 -11.29 11.26 14.94
C GLN A 208 -11.77 12.60 14.38
N GLN A 209 -12.77 13.23 15.02
CA GLN A 209 -13.27 14.55 14.61
C GLN A 209 -12.25 15.67 14.89
N GLU A 210 -11.45 15.58 15.96
CA GLU A 210 -10.35 16.52 16.20
C GLU A 210 -9.28 16.44 15.10
N ILE A 211 -8.94 15.24 14.62
CA ILE A 211 -8.02 15.06 13.49
C ILE A 211 -8.59 15.71 12.22
N VAL A 212 -9.89 15.51 11.93
CA VAL A 212 -10.55 16.15 10.79
C VAL A 212 -10.52 17.67 10.91
N ALA A 213 -10.88 18.22 12.07
CA ALA A 213 -10.86 19.65 12.33
C ALA A 213 -9.44 20.25 12.20
N LEU A 214 -8.40 19.51 12.60
CA LEU A 214 -7.01 19.92 12.41
C LEU A 214 -6.62 19.98 10.93
N LYS A 215 -7.04 19.01 10.11
CA LYS A 215 -6.81 19.04 8.65
C LYS A 215 -7.47 20.25 8.00
N GLU A 216 -8.72 20.55 8.38
CA GLU A 216 -9.45 21.71 7.86
C GLU A 216 -8.81 23.04 8.28
N LYS A 217 -8.33 23.13 9.52
CA LYS A 217 -7.67 24.32 10.05
C LYS A 217 -6.27 24.54 9.45
N HIS A 218 -5.59 23.47 9.06
CA HIS A 218 -4.23 23.49 8.52
C HIS A 218 -4.15 22.80 7.15
N PRO A 219 -4.78 23.36 6.09
CA PRO A 219 -4.88 22.70 4.78
C PRO A 219 -3.54 22.47 4.08
N ASN A 220 -2.49 23.20 4.48
CA ASN A 220 -1.14 23.06 3.94
C ASN A 220 -0.24 22.13 4.78
N ALA A 221 -0.71 21.64 5.93
CA ALA A 221 0.06 20.80 6.85
C ALA A 221 -0.53 19.39 6.94
N LYS A 222 0.33 18.39 7.03
CA LYS A 222 -0.08 17.00 7.30
C LYS A 222 -0.33 16.81 8.79
N VAL A 223 -1.34 16.04 9.18
CA VAL A 223 -1.50 15.68 10.60
C VAL A 223 -0.48 14.60 10.95
N MET A 224 0.34 14.86 11.96
CA MET A 224 1.29 13.91 12.53
C MET A 224 0.72 13.30 13.80
N LEU A 225 0.39 12.00 13.76
CA LEU A 225 -0.08 11.28 14.95
C LEU A 225 1.10 10.89 15.83
N ILE A 226 1.01 11.18 17.13
CA ILE A 226 2.11 11.02 18.08
C ILE A 226 1.73 10.07 19.22
N ALA A 227 2.62 9.12 19.50
CA ALA A 227 2.68 8.38 20.76
C ALA A 227 3.62 9.14 21.72
N GLU A 228 3.04 9.92 22.63
CA GLU A 228 3.81 10.79 23.52
C GLU A 228 4.38 10.00 24.70
N LYS A 229 5.66 10.21 25.04
CA LYS A 229 6.40 9.40 26.03
C LYS A 229 6.37 7.89 25.74
N GLY A 230 6.18 7.50 24.48
CA GLY A 230 6.08 6.11 24.09
C GLY A 230 6.53 5.82 22.67
N THR A 231 6.35 4.56 22.29
CA THR A 231 6.66 4.01 20.98
C THR A 231 5.38 3.88 20.18
N MET A 232 5.39 4.32 18.92
CA MET A 232 4.25 4.15 18.02
C MET A 232 4.22 2.75 17.39
N GLY A 233 3.06 2.12 17.38
CA GLY A 233 2.77 0.91 16.61
C GLY A 233 3.31 -0.39 17.22
N VAL A 234 3.41 -0.50 18.54
CA VAL A 234 3.87 -1.73 19.19
C VAL A 234 2.87 -2.88 19.00
N GLY A 235 3.36 -4.13 18.97
CA GLY A 235 2.52 -5.31 18.87
C GLY A 235 2.45 -5.92 17.47
N SER A 236 1.31 -6.51 17.14
CA SER A 236 1.19 -7.40 15.98
C SER A 236 1.21 -6.68 14.62
N SER A 237 1.72 -7.37 13.59
CA SER A 237 1.72 -6.90 12.20
C SER A 237 0.29 -6.86 11.64
N ARG A 238 -0.26 -5.66 11.48
CA ARG A 238 -1.61 -5.45 10.94
C ARG A 238 -1.65 -4.19 10.07
N MET A 239 -1.69 -4.38 8.75
CA MET A 239 -1.81 -3.30 7.76
C MET A 239 -3.00 -2.35 8.08
N SER A 240 -4.09 -2.89 8.60
CA SER A 240 -5.28 -2.11 9.02
C SER A 240 -4.97 -0.96 9.97
N GLY A 241 -3.97 -1.10 10.85
CA GLY A 241 -3.59 0.00 11.75
C GLY A 241 -3.04 1.19 10.98
N VAL A 242 -2.15 0.95 10.00
CA VAL A 242 -1.63 2.02 9.14
C VAL A 242 -2.70 2.52 8.16
N ASN A 243 -3.55 1.63 7.63
CA ASN A 243 -4.66 2.04 6.76
C ASN A 243 -5.63 2.98 7.48
N ASN A 244 -5.94 2.71 8.76
CA ASN A 244 -6.77 3.60 9.57
C ASN A 244 -6.09 4.96 9.80
N VAL A 245 -4.79 4.96 10.15
CA VAL A 245 -4.03 6.21 10.29
C VAL A 245 -4.02 7.00 8.98
N ALA A 246 -3.80 6.35 7.84
CA ALA A 246 -3.82 6.98 6.53
C ALA A 246 -5.22 7.49 6.16
N LEU A 247 -6.28 6.75 6.47
CA LEU A 247 -7.66 7.16 6.22
C LEU A 247 -7.98 8.48 6.92
N TRP A 248 -7.63 8.61 8.20
CA TRP A 248 -7.91 9.80 8.99
C TRP A 248 -6.93 10.94 8.73
N ALA A 249 -5.63 10.67 8.73
CA ALA A 249 -4.57 11.69 8.72
C ALA A 249 -3.74 11.76 7.43
N GLY A 250 -3.86 10.78 6.54
CA GLY A 250 -3.18 10.75 5.26
C GLY A 250 -3.96 11.44 4.13
N GLU A 251 -3.56 11.10 2.91
CA GLU A 251 -4.06 11.68 1.65
C GLU A 251 -4.73 10.60 0.80
N GLN A 252 -5.82 10.92 0.13
CA GLN A 252 -6.48 9.98 -0.78
C GLN A 252 -5.56 9.73 -1.99
N ALA A 253 -5.29 8.46 -2.30
CA ALA A 253 -4.36 8.08 -3.36
C ALA A 253 -4.89 8.42 -4.77
N SER A 254 -6.20 8.44 -4.93
CA SER A 254 -6.89 8.72 -6.19
C SER A 254 -8.31 9.21 -5.90
N PRO A 255 -8.80 10.27 -6.55
CA PRO A 255 -10.19 10.70 -6.39
C PRO A 255 -11.18 9.63 -6.88
N TYR A 256 -10.76 8.74 -7.80
CA TYR A 256 -11.60 7.70 -8.40
C TYR A 256 -11.56 6.36 -7.67
N VAL A 257 -10.76 6.25 -6.60
CA VAL A 257 -10.63 5.02 -5.81
C VAL A 257 -11.05 5.31 -4.36
N PRO A 258 -12.16 4.72 -3.89
CA PRO A 258 -12.72 5.06 -2.59
C PRO A 258 -11.91 4.44 -1.44
N PHE A 259 -11.73 5.21 -0.35
CA PHE A 259 -11.14 4.77 0.93
C PHE A 259 -9.72 4.20 0.88
N ILE A 260 -8.96 4.48 -0.19
CA ILE A 260 -7.54 4.18 -0.28
C ILE A 260 -6.76 5.47 -0.03
N ASN A 261 -6.19 5.57 1.17
CA ASN A 261 -5.33 6.67 1.57
C ASN A 261 -3.89 6.21 1.79
N ILE A 262 -2.95 7.11 1.55
CA ILE A 262 -1.50 6.89 1.61
C ILE A 262 -0.81 8.03 2.36
N ALA A 263 0.51 7.96 2.45
CA ALA A 263 1.38 8.99 3.02
C ALA A 263 1.04 9.46 4.45
N PRO A 264 0.72 8.56 5.40
CA PRO A 264 0.51 8.97 6.80
C PRO A 264 1.81 9.50 7.42
N VAL A 265 1.68 10.45 8.35
CA VAL A 265 2.81 10.92 9.17
C VAL A 265 2.58 10.46 10.61
N VAL A 266 3.52 9.70 11.15
CA VAL A 266 3.47 9.19 12.52
C VAL A 266 4.78 9.46 13.25
N ALA A 267 4.70 9.59 14.57
CA ALA A 267 5.86 9.76 15.41
C ALA A 267 5.68 9.10 16.78
N GLY A 268 6.79 8.79 17.42
CA GLY A 268 6.82 8.43 18.83
C GLY A 268 7.98 9.13 19.53
N THR A 269 7.82 9.43 20.81
CA THR A 269 8.92 9.93 21.64
C THR A 269 10.09 8.96 21.65
N ASN A 270 9.81 7.66 21.71
CA ASN A 270 10.79 6.57 21.75
C ASN A 270 10.89 5.84 20.39
N GLY A 271 10.54 6.54 19.30
CA GLY A 271 10.53 5.99 17.96
C GLY A 271 9.30 5.15 17.62
N ILE A 272 9.47 4.26 16.64
CA ILE A 272 8.38 3.50 16.01
C ILE A 272 8.80 2.03 15.96
N ALA A 273 7.86 1.14 16.26
CA ALA A 273 8.11 -0.30 16.17
C ALA A 273 8.49 -0.70 14.74
N PRO A 274 9.55 -1.53 14.52
CA PRO A 274 10.11 -1.77 13.18
C PRO A 274 9.12 -2.32 12.14
N ILE A 275 8.21 -3.20 12.55
CA ILE A 275 7.18 -3.77 11.65
C ILE A 275 6.21 -2.67 11.22
N PHE A 276 5.73 -1.87 12.17
CA PHE A 276 4.82 -0.76 11.88
C PHE A 276 5.49 0.31 11.01
N LEU A 277 6.74 0.65 11.31
CA LEU A 277 7.54 1.58 10.49
C LEU A 277 7.67 1.08 9.05
N THR A 278 7.93 -0.20 8.85
CA THR A 278 7.97 -0.78 7.49
C THR A 278 6.63 -0.59 6.78
N THR A 279 5.52 -0.81 7.47
CA THR A 279 4.17 -0.59 6.92
C THR A 279 3.90 0.88 6.58
N VAL A 280 4.37 1.82 7.40
CA VAL A 280 4.32 3.26 7.11
C VAL A 280 5.15 3.58 5.86
N ASP A 281 6.39 3.10 5.79
CA ASP A 281 7.32 3.35 4.68
C ASP A 281 6.75 2.83 3.34
N VAL A 282 6.13 1.63 3.33
CA VAL A 282 5.58 1.04 2.08
C VAL A 282 4.35 1.77 1.55
N THR A 283 3.66 2.56 2.39
CA THR A 283 2.54 3.42 1.99
C THR A 283 2.97 4.84 1.63
N GLY A 284 4.29 5.09 1.51
CA GLY A 284 4.85 6.41 1.23
C GLY A 284 4.75 7.37 2.42
N GLY A 285 4.51 6.85 3.62
CA GLY A 285 4.42 7.63 4.86
C GLY A 285 5.76 8.04 5.45
N ILE A 286 5.70 8.87 6.49
CA ILE A 286 6.86 9.37 7.23
C ILE A 286 6.74 8.89 8.68
N GLY A 287 7.76 8.19 9.15
CA GLY A 287 7.88 7.79 10.56
C GLY A 287 9.03 8.52 11.26
N LEU A 288 8.72 9.26 12.33
CA LEU A 288 9.69 10.04 13.09
C LEU A 288 9.96 9.48 14.50
N ASP A 289 11.22 9.59 14.92
CA ASP A 289 11.67 9.38 16.29
C ASP A 289 11.95 10.75 16.92
N LEU A 290 11.06 11.20 17.81
CA LEU A 290 11.07 12.58 18.30
C LEU A 290 12.17 12.80 19.34
N LYS A 291 12.43 11.84 20.23
CA LYS A 291 13.38 12.01 21.34
C LYS A 291 13.14 13.29 22.14
N ASN A 292 11.89 13.73 22.21
CA ASN A 292 11.49 14.99 22.85
C ASN A 292 11.51 14.92 24.38
N TRP A 293 11.73 13.71 24.93
CA TRP A 293 11.99 13.47 26.35
C TRP A 293 13.39 12.91 26.52
N VAL A 294 14.21 13.58 27.32
CA VAL A 294 15.60 13.19 27.58
C VAL A 294 15.80 12.88 29.04
N LYS A 295 16.77 12.02 29.35
CA LYS A 295 17.12 11.70 30.73
C LYS A 295 17.74 12.93 31.39
N LYS A 296 17.16 13.36 32.50
CA LYS A 296 17.70 14.43 33.33
C LYS A 296 19.05 14.02 33.90
N VAL A 297 20.03 14.88 33.80
CA VAL A 297 21.37 14.68 34.39
C VAL A 297 21.61 15.66 35.53
N ASP A 298 22.39 15.25 36.53
CA ASP A 298 22.85 16.12 37.61
C ASP A 298 24.06 16.97 37.18
N GLU A 299 24.56 17.83 38.08
CA GLU A 299 25.74 18.69 37.83
C GLU A 299 27.02 17.91 37.49
N ASN A 300 27.06 16.61 37.80
CA ASN A 300 28.18 15.71 37.52
C ASN A 300 27.97 14.85 36.27
N GLY A 301 26.85 15.03 35.55
CA GLY A 301 26.49 14.26 34.36
C GLY A 301 25.88 12.88 34.64
N ASN A 302 25.52 12.57 35.89
CA ASN A 302 24.86 11.31 36.24
C ASN A 302 23.35 11.42 36.02
N VAL A 303 22.72 10.35 35.53
CA VAL A 303 21.26 10.29 35.35
C VAL A 303 20.58 10.42 36.72
N VAL A 304 19.69 11.41 36.83
CA VAL A 304 18.84 11.58 38.01
C VAL A 304 17.80 10.48 38.01
N THR A 305 17.70 9.71 39.09
CA THR A 305 16.70 8.65 39.25
C THR A 305 15.64 9.06 40.27
N ASP A 306 14.41 8.59 40.10
CA ASP A 306 13.33 8.76 41.06
C ASP A 306 13.46 7.78 42.25
N ALA A 307 12.45 7.77 43.13
CA ALA A 307 12.42 6.90 44.31
C ALA A 307 12.37 5.40 43.99
N ASN A 308 12.01 5.02 42.76
CA ASN A 308 11.96 3.64 42.29
C ASN A 308 13.25 3.23 41.55
N GLY A 309 14.18 4.17 41.32
CA GLY A 309 15.41 3.96 40.57
C GLY A 309 15.26 4.19 39.07
N ASP A 310 14.11 4.70 38.61
CA ASP A 310 13.87 4.98 37.20
C ASP A 310 14.42 6.37 36.80
N PRO A 311 14.99 6.54 35.60
CA PRO A 311 15.46 7.84 35.13
C PRO A 311 14.35 8.89 35.10
N VAL A 312 14.58 10.04 35.75
CA VAL A 312 13.72 11.22 35.62
C VAL A 312 13.88 11.78 34.21
N LEU A 313 12.77 11.97 33.49
CA LEU A 313 12.77 12.56 32.16
C LEU A 313 12.45 14.05 32.21
N GLU A 314 13.09 14.82 31.33
CA GLU A 314 12.78 16.23 31.08
C GLU A 314 12.36 16.43 29.61
N GLU A 315 11.37 17.31 29.39
CA GLU A 315 10.87 17.65 28.06
C GLU A 315 11.85 18.62 27.39
N ALA A 316 12.53 18.15 26.34
CA ALA A 316 13.48 18.96 25.57
C ALA A 316 12.76 19.97 24.66
N TYR A 317 11.60 19.57 24.13
CA TYR A 317 10.71 20.42 23.35
C TYR A 317 9.30 19.84 23.34
N SER A 318 8.29 20.71 23.16
CA SER A 318 6.90 20.30 23.18
C SER A 318 6.36 19.93 21.80
N VAL A 319 5.49 18.93 21.78
CA VAL A 319 4.71 18.48 20.62
C VAL A 319 3.20 18.50 20.89
N ALA A 320 2.76 19.34 21.84
CA ALA A 320 1.37 19.51 22.22
C ALA A 320 0.44 19.63 21.01
N THR A 321 -0.72 18.97 21.03
CA THR A 321 -1.68 18.94 19.92
C THR A 321 -1.96 20.33 19.35
N GLY A 322 -1.90 20.45 18.02
CA GLY A 322 -2.06 21.71 17.29
C GLY A 322 -0.77 22.51 17.08
N THR A 323 0.39 22.00 17.53
CA THR A 323 1.68 22.62 17.24
C THR A 323 2.04 22.41 15.78
N VAL A 324 2.36 23.49 15.07
CA VAL A 324 2.85 23.42 13.68
C VAL A 324 4.36 23.30 13.69
N LEU A 325 4.87 22.26 13.04
CA LEU A 325 6.29 21.97 12.89
C LEU A 325 6.63 21.86 11.41
N THR A 326 7.91 21.99 11.08
CA THR A 326 8.40 21.83 9.71
C THR A 326 9.44 20.74 9.65
N ILE A 327 9.21 19.73 8.80
CA ILE A 327 10.22 18.76 8.43
C ILE A 327 10.99 19.32 7.24
N ASP A 328 12.28 19.58 7.41
CA ASP A 328 13.18 19.91 6.30
C ASP A 328 13.79 18.62 5.77
N THR A 329 13.38 18.21 4.57
CA THR A 329 13.76 16.92 3.97
C THR A 329 15.20 16.92 3.45
N LYS A 330 15.79 18.09 3.23
CA LYS A 330 17.16 18.27 2.75
C LYS A 330 18.15 18.33 3.91
N ALA A 331 17.87 19.15 4.92
CA ALA A 331 18.62 19.21 6.17
C ALA A 331 18.40 17.96 7.03
N LYS A 332 17.27 17.26 6.82
CA LYS A 332 16.81 16.08 7.57
C LYS A 332 16.61 16.38 9.05
N LYS A 333 15.99 17.54 9.33
CA LYS A 333 15.74 18.07 10.67
C LYS A 333 14.26 18.44 10.84
N LEU A 334 13.78 18.36 12.07
CA LEU A 334 12.49 18.89 12.48
C LEU A 334 12.68 20.27 13.12
N TYR A 335 11.83 21.23 12.77
CA TYR A 335 11.87 22.61 13.25
C TYR A 335 10.56 23.06 13.89
N ASN A 336 10.66 23.98 14.84
CA ASN A 336 9.55 24.85 15.28
C ASN A 336 9.95 26.31 15.04
N GLY A 337 9.37 26.94 14.01
CA GLY A 337 9.88 28.20 13.46
C GLY A 337 11.33 28.02 13.00
N ASP A 338 12.24 28.85 13.52
CA ASP A 338 13.67 28.77 13.21
C ASP A 338 14.47 27.84 14.15
N LYS A 339 13.82 27.27 15.18
CA LYS A 339 14.48 26.42 16.17
C LYS A 339 14.55 24.97 15.66
N GLU A 340 15.76 24.46 15.46
CA GLU A 340 16.00 23.02 15.24
C GLU A 340 15.64 22.22 16.50
N LEU A 341 14.87 21.13 16.32
CA LEU A 341 14.41 20.27 17.40
C LEU A 341 15.16 18.95 17.44
N VAL A 342 15.13 18.17 16.35
CA VAL A 342 15.71 16.83 16.31
C VAL A 342 16.15 16.43 14.90
N ASP A 343 17.12 15.51 14.83
CA ASP A 343 17.50 14.81 13.61
C ASP A 343 16.45 13.77 13.20
N VAL A 344 16.02 13.83 11.94
CA VAL A 344 15.05 12.90 11.36
C VAL A 344 15.62 12.15 10.14
N SER A 345 16.94 12.05 10.04
CA SER A 345 17.62 11.47 8.86
C SER A 345 17.26 10.02 8.57
N SER A 346 16.87 9.25 9.59
CA SER A 346 16.38 7.88 9.47
C SER A 346 15.07 7.76 8.68
N ALA A 347 14.27 8.83 8.62
CA ALA A 347 13.03 8.89 7.83
C ALA A 347 13.29 9.19 6.34
N PHE A 348 14.48 9.69 5.99
CA PHE A 348 14.84 10.15 4.64
C PHE A 348 16.08 9.42 4.10
N THR A 349 16.10 8.10 4.23
CA THR A 349 17.04 7.26 3.47
C THR A 349 16.69 7.35 1.97
N PRO A 350 17.64 7.11 1.06
CA PRO A 350 17.35 7.16 -0.38
C PRO A 350 16.15 6.32 -0.78
N GLN A 351 16.03 5.10 -0.25
CA GLN A 351 14.91 4.20 -0.54
C GLN A 351 13.57 4.72 -0.01
N LYS A 352 13.54 5.30 1.20
CA LYS A 352 12.30 5.91 1.73
C LYS A 352 11.87 7.10 0.89
N VAL A 353 12.81 7.91 0.42
CA VAL A 353 12.53 9.02 -0.50
C VAL A 353 11.96 8.52 -1.83
N GLU A 354 12.47 7.41 -2.38
CA GLU A 354 11.87 6.76 -3.56
C GLU A 354 10.41 6.37 -3.31
N PHE A 355 10.11 5.76 -2.15
CA PHE A 355 8.75 5.36 -1.80
C PHE A 355 7.82 6.56 -1.65
N MET A 356 8.28 7.64 -0.99
CA MET A 356 7.51 8.89 -0.87
C MET A 356 7.22 9.50 -2.24
N ARG A 357 8.22 9.57 -3.14
CA ARG A 357 8.04 10.09 -4.50
C ARG A 357 7.05 9.28 -5.31
N ALA A 358 7.10 7.95 -5.18
CA ALA A 358 6.25 7.02 -5.92
C ALA A 358 4.87 6.79 -5.28
N GLY A 359 4.57 7.40 -4.13
CA GLY A 359 3.34 7.16 -3.38
C GLY A 359 3.24 5.77 -2.75
N GLY A 360 4.37 5.06 -2.61
CA GLY A 360 4.44 3.73 -2.03
C GLY A 360 5.61 2.90 -2.56
N SER A 361 5.93 1.80 -1.87
CA SER A 361 7.06 0.94 -2.26
C SER A 361 6.77 0.06 -3.46
N TYR A 362 5.51 -0.36 -3.65
CA TYR A 362 5.15 -1.29 -4.71
C TYR A 362 5.49 -0.74 -6.09
N ALA A 363 5.20 0.54 -6.35
CA ALA A 363 5.53 1.18 -7.61
C ALA A 363 7.04 1.20 -7.89
N VAL A 364 7.87 1.41 -6.87
CA VAL A 364 9.33 1.36 -6.99
C VAL A 364 9.82 -0.06 -7.26
N VAL A 365 9.27 -1.06 -6.54
CA VAL A 365 9.71 -2.45 -6.66
C VAL A 365 9.32 -3.06 -8.01
N PHE A 366 8.07 -2.84 -8.46
CA PHE A 366 7.62 -3.25 -9.78
C PHE A 366 8.34 -2.47 -10.88
N GLY A 367 8.51 -1.16 -10.69
CA GLY A 367 9.25 -0.31 -11.59
C GLY A 367 10.68 -0.79 -11.86
N LYS A 368 11.43 -1.15 -10.81
CA LYS A 368 12.77 -1.77 -10.93
C LYS A 368 12.74 -3.04 -11.78
N LYS A 369 11.73 -3.89 -11.62
CA LYS A 369 11.58 -5.12 -12.43
C LYS A 369 11.29 -4.81 -13.90
N LEU A 370 10.38 -3.87 -14.17
CA LEU A 370 10.04 -3.45 -15.53
C LEU A 370 11.23 -2.80 -16.24
N GLN A 371 12.00 -1.99 -15.53
CA GLN A 371 13.21 -1.38 -16.06
C GLN A 371 14.21 -2.44 -16.54
N THR A 372 14.51 -3.44 -15.69
CA THR A 372 15.40 -4.55 -16.04
C THR A 372 14.87 -5.32 -17.25
N LEU A 373 13.59 -5.71 -17.22
CA LEU A 373 12.98 -6.47 -18.32
C LEU A 373 13.01 -5.69 -19.64
N ALA A 374 12.74 -4.39 -19.61
CA ALA A 374 12.73 -3.56 -20.80
C ALA A 374 14.13 -3.38 -21.38
N ALA A 375 15.12 -3.12 -20.54
CA ALA A 375 16.52 -3.01 -20.96
C ALA A 375 17.03 -4.31 -21.59
N GLU A 376 16.76 -5.46 -20.96
CA GLU A 376 17.09 -6.79 -21.49
C GLU A 376 16.42 -7.05 -22.85
N THR A 377 15.14 -6.69 -22.97
CA THR A 377 14.37 -6.86 -24.21
C THR A 377 14.93 -6.00 -25.36
N LEU A 378 15.34 -4.78 -25.05
CA LEU A 378 15.93 -3.84 -26.02
C LEU A 378 17.41 -4.14 -26.32
N GLY A 379 18.08 -4.98 -25.52
CA GLY A 379 19.51 -5.26 -25.64
C GLY A 379 20.40 -4.09 -25.22
N VAL A 380 19.93 -3.27 -24.27
CA VAL A 380 20.66 -2.11 -23.75
C VAL A 380 20.99 -2.29 -22.26
N GLU A 381 21.98 -1.55 -21.77
CA GLU A 381 22.24 -1.48 -20.33
C GLU A 381 21.19 -0.61 -19.64
N ALA A 382 20.63 -1.09 -18.52
CA ALA A 382 19.65 -0.32 -17.76
C ALA A 382 20.31 0.90 -17.09
N PRO A 383 19.81 2.13 -17.31
CA PRO A 383 20.31 3.32 -16.62
C PRO A 383 20.17 3.23 -15.09
N ALA A 384 21.15 3.79 -14.38
CA ALA A 384 21.11 3.90 -12.92
C ALA A 384 20.12 5.00 -12.47
N VAL A 385 18.83 4.65 -12.37
CA VAL A 385 17.77 5.58 -11.93
C VAL A 385 17.55 5.53 -10.42
N TYR A 386 17.57 4.33 -9.86
CA TYR A 386 17.28 4.11 -8.45
C TYR A 386 18.54 4.12 -7.60
N ALA A 387 18.37 4.50 -6.34
CA ALA A 387 19.40 4.40 -5.32
C ALA A 387 19.86 2.94 -5.18
N PRO A 388 21.19 2.69 -5.18
CA PRO A 388 21.71 1.36 -4.98
C PRO A 388 21.33 0.84 -3.59
N SER A 389 21.18 -0.48 -3.49
CA SER A 389 21.05 -1.14 -2.21
C SER A 389 22.30 -0.90 -1.36
N LYS A 390 22.10 -0.64 -0.07
CA LYS A 390 23.23 -0.58 0.87
C LYS A 390 23.75 -2.00 1.09
N GLU A 391 24.95 -2.30 0.64
CA GLU A 391 25.61 -3.59 0.86
C GLU A 391 26.75 -3.40 1.87
N ILE A 392 26.78 -4.22 2.93
CA ILE A 392 27.80 -4.18 3.99
C ILE A 392 28.52 -5.52 4.00
N SER A 393 29.84 -5.50 3.91
CA SER A 393 30.69 -6.69 4.03
C SER A 393 31.89 -6.39 4.93
N HIS A 394 32.29 -7.37 5.74
CA HIS A 394 33.44 -7.28 6.65
C HIS A 394 34.45 -8.38 6.33
N GLU A 395 35.63 -7.99 5.86
CA GLU A 395 36.69 -8.93 5.52
C GLU A 395 37.18 -9.69 6.77
N GLY A 396 37.40 -11.01 6.64
CA GLY A 396 37.86 -11.86 7.74
C GLY A 396 36.81 -12.18 8.81
N GLN A 397 35.59 -11.66 8.69
CA GLN A 397 34.50 -11.96 9.61
C GLN A 397 33.63 -13.12 9.09
N GLY A 398 33.29 -14.05 9.99
CA GLY A 398 32.37 -15.14 9.67
C GLY A 398 30.90 -14.72 9.69
N LEU A 399 30.06 -15.44 8.95
CA LEU A 399 28.61 -15.20 8.92
C LEU A 399 27.86 -15.93 10.03
N THR A 400 26.87 -15.25 10.61
CA THR A 400 25.82 -15.87 11.42
C THR A 400 24.92 -16.80 10.59
N ALA A 401 24.13 -17.65 11.25
CA ALA A 401 23.18 -18.52 10.56
C ALA A 401 22.14 -17.72 9.73
N VAL A 402 21.68 -16.58 10.27
CA VAL A 402 20.72 -15.71 9.57
C VAL A 402 21.37 -15.10 8.34
N GLU A 403 22.58 -14.55 8.46
CA GLU A 403 23.30 -13.98 7.31
C GLU A 403 23.55 -15.04 6.22
N LYS A 404 23.87 -16.29 6.59
CA LYS A 404 23.99 -17.38 5.61
C LYS A 404 22.69 -17.64 4.85
N ILE A 405 21.54 -17.64 5.53
CA ILE A 405 20.23 -17.85 4.90
C ILE A 405 19.91 -16.70 3.93
N PHE A 406 20.17 -15.45 4.34
CA PHE A 406 19.92 -14.28 3.51
C PHE A 406 20.86 -14.23 2.30
N ASN A 407 22.16 -14.45 2.48
CA ASN A 407 23.13 -14.51 1.37
C ASN A 407 22.77 -15.60 0.36
N ARG A 408 22.37 -16.80 0.82
CA ARG A 408 21.98 -17.90 -0.06
C ARG A 408 20.78 -17.55 -0.96
N ASN A 409 19.88 -16.70 -0.47
CA ASN A 409 18.66 -16.33 -1.18
C ASN A 409 18.71 -14.93 -1.79
N ALA A 410 19.83 -14.21 -1.68
CA ALA A 410 19.92 -12.84 -2.14
C ALA A 410 19.90 -12.76 -3.68
N VAL A 411 19.21 -11.74 -4.22
CA VAL A 411 19.03 -11.54 -5.66
C VAL A 411 19.50 -10.15 -6.04
N GLY A 412 20.33 -10.07 -7.09
CA GLY A 412 20.88 -8.81 -7.59
C GLY A 412 21.89 -8.17 -6.63
N VAL A 413 22.68 -8.99 -5.93
CA VAL A 413 23.81 -8.55 -5.11
C VAL A 413 24.97 -8.17 -6.03
N GLN A 414 25.55 -6.99 -5.80
CA GLN A 414 26.70 -6.51 -6.57
C GLN A 414 28.03 -6.93 -5.94
N SER A 415 28.08 -7.04 -4.62
CA SER A 415 29.26 -7.46 -3.88
C SER A 415 29.68 -8.89 -4.23
N GLU A 416 30.98 -9.05 -4.50
CA GLU A 416 31.62 -10.36 -4.66
C GLU A 416 31.84 -11.06 -3.31
N THR A 417 31.63 -10.35 -2.19
CA THR A 417 31.84 -10.87 -0.83
C THR A 417 30.52 -11.01 -0.06
N PRO A 418 30.43 -11.96 0.89
CA PRO A 418 29.20 -12.15 1.64
C PRO A 418 28.76 -10.90 2.42
N LEU A 419 27.46 -10.66 2.38
CA LEU A 419 26.81 -9.54 3.03
C LEU A 419 26.59 -9.81 4.52
N HIS A 420 26.69 -8.75 5.31
CA HIS A 420 26.51 -8.75 6.76
C HIS A 420 25.26 -7.96 7.15
N ALA A 421 24.84 -8.11 8.41
CA ALA A 421 23.72 -7.40 8.99
C ALA A 421 23.81 -5.88 8.77
N GLY A 422 22.66 -5.27 8.45
CA GLY A 422 22.56 -3.86 8.06
C GLY A 422 22.61 -3.62 6.55
N SER A 423 22.81 -4.66 5.75
CA SER A 423 22.61 -4.63 4.29
C SER A 423 21.13 -4.61 3.92
N ASN A 424 20.79 -3.91 2.84
CA ASN A 424 19.49 -3.95 2.19
C ASN A 424 19.55 -4.94 1.02
N VAL A 425 18.79 -6.03 1.10
CA VAL A 425 18.82 -7.08 0.08
C VAL A 425 17.41 -7.46 -0.35
N ARG A 426 17.24 -7.78 -1.64
CA ARG A 426 16.08 -8.53 -2.11
C ARG A 426 16.42 -10.01 -1.99
N VAL A 427 15.46 -10.81 -1.52
CA VAL A 427 15.65 -12.25 -1.36
C VAL A 427 14.58 -13.04 -2.10
N LYS A 428 14.92 -14.23 -2.59
CA LYS A 428 13.94 -15.23 -3.00
C LYS A 428 13.19 -15.72 -1.76
N VAL A 429 11.86 -15.72 -1.84
CA VAL A 429 10.98 -16.25 -0.79
C VAL A 429 10.55 -17.65 -1.20
N ASN A 430 10.85 -18.63 -0.36
CA ASN A 430 10.48 -20.03 -0.58
C ASN A 430 9.05 -20.33 -0.15
N ILE A 431 8.66 -19.86 1.04
CA ILE A 431 7.40 -20.23 1.69
C ILE A 431 6.67 -18.96 2.15
N VAL A 432 5.36 -18.90 1.88
CA VAL A 432 4.49 -17.78 2.31
C VAL A 432 3.35 -18.29 3.18
N GLY A 433 3.14 -17.67 4.34
CA GLY A 433 2.03 -17.97 5.24
C GLY A 433 1.04 -16.81 5.33
N SER A 434 -0.25 -17.12 5.28
CA SER A 434 -1.36 -16.18 5.51
C SER A 434 -2.34 -16.78 6.53
N GLN A 435 -2.92 -15.94 7.38
CA GLN A 435 -3.89 -16.34 8.41
C GLN A 435 -5.25 -15.68 8.18
N ASP A 436 -6.29 -16.12 8.87
CA ASP A 436 -7.70 -15.82 8.62
C ASP A 436 -8.22 -14.45 9.11
N THR A 437 -7.51 -13.76 9.99
CA THR A 437 -7.80 -12.39 10.45
C THR A 437 -7.07 -11.29 9.65
N THR A 438 -5.96 -11.61 8.99
CA THR A 438 -5.28 -10.70 8.05
C THR A 438 -5.55 -11.07 6.59
N GLY A 439 -5.90 -12.32 6.33
CA GLY A 439 -6.15 -12.88 4.99
C GLY A 439 -7.12 -12.06 4.15
N PRO A 440 -8.26 -11.58 4.68
CA PRO A 440 -9.17 -10.73 3.90
C PRO A 440 -8.52 -9.44 3.42
N MET A 441 -7.68 -8.79 4.25
CA MET A 441 -6.89 -7.64 3.80
C MET A 441 -5.82 -8.05 2.81
N THR A 442 -5.16 -9.20 3.01
CA THR A 442 -4.20 -9.73 2.04
C THR A 442 -4.85 -9.91 0.67
N CYS A 443 -6.09 -10.42 0.59
CA CYS A 443 -6.85 -10.49 -0.66
C CYS A 443 -6.98 -9.11 -1.31
N GLN A 444 -7.39 -8.10 -0.55
CA GLN A 444 -7.56 -6.75 -1.07
C GLN A 444 -6.25 -6.13 -1.56
N GLU A 445 -5.14 -6.33 -0.84
CA GLU A 445 -3.84 -5.84 -1.27
C GLU A 445 -3.37 -6.57 -2.54
N LEU A 446 -3.61 -7.89 -2.64
CA LEU A 446 -3.33 -8.67 -3.86
C LEU A 446 -4.18 -8.16 -5.04
N GLU A 447 -5.46 -7.92 -4.81
CA GLU A 447 -6.36 -7.36 -5.82
C GLU A 447 -5.94 -5.96 -6.25
N ALA A 448 -5.60 -5.08 -5.32
CA ALA A 448 -5.17 -3.71 -5.59
C ALA A 448 -3.82 -3.64 -6.33
N MET A 449 -2.91 -4.58 -6.07
CA MET A 449 -1.68 -4.77 -6.86
C MET A 449 -1.94 -5.44 -8.21
N ALA A 450 -3.19 -5.83 -8.50
CA ALA A 450 -3.60 -6.60 -9.66
C ALA A 450 -2.95 -7.98 -9.79
N ALA A 451 -2.58 -8.59 -8.67
CA ALA A 451 -2.12 -9.97 -8.63
C ALA A 451 -3.30 -10.92 -8.85
N SER A 452 -3.11 -11.92 -9.71
CA SER A 452 -4.13 -12.94 -10.01
C SER A 452 -3.70 -14.37 -9.64
N THR A 453 -2.40 -14.61 -9.58
CA THR A 453 -1.80 -15.91 -9.28
C THR A 453 -0.53 -15.74 -8.47
N ILE A 454 -0.24 -16.74 -7.63
CA ILE A 454 1.02 -16.83 -6.92
C ILE A 454 2.18 -17.05 -7.90
N SER A 455 3.34 -16.48 -7.57
CA SER A 455 4.57 -16.65 -8.35
C SER A 455 4.99 -18.12 -8.37
N PRO A 456 5.38 -18.68 -9.53
CA PRO A 456 5.90 -20.05 -9.63
C PRO A 456 7.26 -20.24 -8.96
N LEU A 457 7.90 -19.15 -8.51
CA LEU A 457 9.18 -19.18 -7.80
C LEU A 457 9.03 -19.53 -6.31
N VAL A 458 7.82 -19.48 -5.78
CA VAL A 458 7.50 -19.85 -4.40
C VAL A 458 7.30 -21.36 -4.34
N ASP A 459 7.98 -22.04 -3.42
CA ASP A 459 7.92 -23.50 -3.27
C ASP A 459 6.58 -23.95 -2.67
N GLY A 460 5.97 -23.09 -1.84
CA GLY A 460 4.64 -23.35 -1.29
C GLY A 460 4.05 -22.15 -0.53
N ALA A 461 2.73 -22.06 -0.49
CA ALA A 461 2.05 -21.04 0.29
C ALA A 461 0.77 -21.58 0.94
N TYR A 462 0.49 -21.13 2.16
CA TYR A 462 -0.59 -21.66 2.99
C TYR A 462 -1.45 -20.57 3.61
N GLN A 463 -2.77 -20.71 3.47
CA GLN A 463 -3.78 -19.89 4.14
C GLN A 463 -4.40 -20.69 5.31
N SER A 464 -4.09 -20.30 6.53
CA SER A 464 -4.66 -20.92 7.75
C SER A 464 -6.08 -20.43 8.05
N GLY A 465 -6.81 -21.20 8.86
CA GLY A 465 -8.14 -20.88 9.39
C GLY A 465 -8.20 -20.97 10.91
N CYS A 466 -7.12 -20.59 11.59
CA CYS A 466 -6.87 -20.91 13.00
C CYS A 466 -7.49 -19.92 14.01
N HIS A 467 -7.61 -18.63 13.69
CA HIS A 467 -8.06 -17.61 14.66
C HIS A 467 -9.58 -17.52 14.77
N THR A 468 -10.31 -17.80 13.69
CA THR A 468 -11.77 -17.81 13.68
C THR A 468 -12.36 -19.19 13.91
N ALA A 469 -11.53 -20.24 14.04
CA ALA A 469 -11.98 -21.61 14.26
C ALA A 469 -12.79 -21.77 15.55
N SER A 470 -12.36 -21.12 16.64
CA SER A 470 -13.06 -21.14 17.93
C SER A 470 -14.22 -20.16 18.02
N VAL A 471 -14.35 -19.24 17.05
CA VAL A 471 -15.32 -18.14 17.03
C VAL A 471 -16.03 -18.09 15.67
N TRP A 472 -16.73 -19.18 15.35
CA TRP A 472 -17.40 -19.39 14.05
C TRP A 472 -18.79 -18.73 13.98
N ASP A 473 -18.83 -17.41 14.17
CA ASP A 473 -20.05 -16.60 14.12
C ASP A 473 -20.55 -16.37 12.68
N SER A 474 -21.67 -15.64 12.53
CA SER A 474 -22.25 -15.33 11.21
C SER A 474 -21.31 -14.53 10.31
N LYS A 475 -20.42 -13.71 10.89
CA LYS A 475 -19.44 -12.91 10.15
C LYS A 475 -18.31 -13.79 9.62
N ALA A 476 -17.80 -14.70 10.44
CA ALA A 476 -16.82 -15.71 10.02
C ALA A 476 -17.39 -16.64 8.94
N GLN A 477 -18.64 -17.07 9.09
CA GLN A 477 -19.34 -17.89 8.09
C GLN A 477 -19.50 -17.18 6.74
N ALA A 478 -19.67 -15.85 6.73
CA ALA A 478 -19.77 -15.08 5.50
C ALA A 478 -18.39 -14.82 4.84
N ASN A 479 -17.35 -14.56 5.64
CA ASN A 479 -16.06 -14.08 5.14
C ASN A 479 -15.04 -15.20 4.86
N ILE A 480 -14.96 -16.21 5.72
CA ILE A 480 -13.91 -17.23 5.63
C ILE A 480 -14.06 -18.12 4.39
N PRO A 481 -15.27 -18.57 3.97
CA PRO A 481 -15.40 -19.30 2.72
C PRO A 481 -14.95 -18.48 1.50
N LYS A 482 -15.26 -17.18 1.47
CA LYS A 482 -14.80 -16.27 0.40
C LYS A 482 -13.28 -16.15 0.38
N LEU A 483 -12.67 -15.95 1.54
CA LEU A 483 -11.21 -15.91 1.70
C LEU A 483 -10.55 -17.20 1.18
N MET A 484 -11.06 -18.36 1.59
CA MET A 484 -10.49 -19.66 1.18
C MET A 484 -10.66 -19.87 -0.32
N ALA A 485 -11.81 -19.53 -0.89
CA ALA A 485 -12.04 -19.62 -2.32
C ALA A 485 -11.08 -18.72 -3.12
N PHE A 486 -10.90 -17.47 -2.68
CA PHE A 486 -9.95 -16.55 -3.29
C PHE A 486 -8.52 -17.09 -3.21
N MET A 487 -8.05 -17.42 -2.00
CA MET A 487 -6.66 -17.85 -1.79
C MET A 487 -6.36 -19.16 -2.53
N ASN A 488 -7.31 -20.09 -2.59
CA ASN A 488 -7.16 -21.30 -3.39
C ASN A 488 -7.07 -20.99 -4.89
N LYS A 489 -7.93 -20.13 -5.42
CA LYS A 489 -7.88 -19.68 -6.82
C LYS A 489 -6.54 -18.99 -7.14
N PHE A 490 -6.02 -18.20 -6.19
CA PHE A 490 -4.73 -17.53 -6.30
C PHE A 490 -3.55 -18.51 -6.28
N GLY A 491 -3.73 -19.74 -5.78
CA GLY A 491 -2.72 -20.80 -5.79
C GLY A 491 -2.19 -21.20 -4.41
N LEU A 492 -2.81 -20.74 -3.32
CA LEU A 492 -2.45 -21.19 -1.97
C LEU A 492 -3.13 -22.52 -1.63
N ILE A 493 -2.42 -23.32 -0.85
CA ILE A 493 -3.03 -24.40 -0.07
C ILE A 493 -3.87 -23.74 1.03
N THR A 494 -5.10 -24.21 1.23
CA THR A 494 -6.02 -23.61 2.19
C THR A 494 -6.32 -24.57 3.32
N ALA A 495 -6.52 -24.04 4.53
CA ALA A 495 -6.89 -24.85 5.69
C ALA A 495 -8.28 -25.48 5.57
N ARG A 496 -9.15 -24.85 4.77
CA ARG A 496 -10.50 -25.33 4.50
C ARG A 496 -10.67 -25.39 3.00
N ASP A 497 -11.04 -26.56 2.50
CA ASP A 497 -11.30 -26.70 1.07
C ASP A 497 -12.52 -25.86 0.67
N PRO A 498 -12.41 -24.95 -0.30
CA PRO A 498 -13.57 -24.23 -0.84
C PRO A 498 -14.66 -25.17 -1.38
N LYS A 499 -14.31 -26.40 -1.75
CA LYS A 499 -15.25 -27.43 -2.25
C LYS A 499 -15.64 -28.47 -1.19
N GLY A 500 -15.10 -28.40 0.02
CA GLY A 500 -15.42 -29.33 1.12
C GLY A 500 -14.90 -30.77 0.95
N VAL A 501 -13.93 -31.02 0.09
CA VAL A 501 -13.35 -32.35 -0.20
C VAL A 501 -12.49 -32.86 0.98
N TYR A 502 -11.87 -31.98 1.76
CA TYR A 502 -11.13 -32.36 2.97
C TYR A 502 -11.59 -31.60 4.21
N HIS A 503 -11.38 -32.21 5.37
CA HIS A 503 -11.73 -31.63 6.67
C HIS A 503 -10.97 -30.33 6.93
N SER A 504 -11.66 -29.37 7.53
CA SER A 504 -11.06 -28.11 7.95
C SER A 504 -9.92 -28.34 8.95
N MET A 505 -8.74 -27.82 8.64
CA MET A 505 -7.57 -27.79 9.51
C MET A 505 -7.59 -26.53 10.36
N THR A 506 -7.17 -26.63 11.62
CA THR A 506 -7.06 -25.48 12.55
C THR A 506 -5.61 -25.17 12.91
N ASP A 507 -4.66 -25.85 12.28
CA ASP A 507 -3.24 -25.69 12.58
C ASP A 507 -2.76 -24.27 12.26
N VAL A 508 -1.96 -23.73 13.18
CA VAL A 508 -1.30 -22.44 12.99
C VAL A 508 -0.24 -22.56 11.90
N ILE A 509 -0.03 -21.47 11.16
CA ILE A 509 0.93 -21.38 10.05
C ILE A 509 2.26 -22.05 10.41
N ARG A 510 2.85 -21.68 11.56
CA ARG A 510 4.18 -22.18 11.95
C ARG A 510 4.24 -23.69 12.12
N LYS A 511 3.16 -24.32 12.56
CA LYS A 511 3.09 -25.79 12.70
C LYS A 511 3.09 -26.43 11.32
N VAL A 512 2.19 -25.99 10.44
CA VAL A 512 2.09 -26.49 9.07
C VAL A 512 3.39 -26.26 8.28
N LEU A 513 3.99 -25.08 8.42
CA LEU A 513 5.24 -24.78 7.72
C LEU A 513 6.42 -25.61 8.23
N ASN A 514 6.51 -25.86 9.54
CA ASN A 514 7.54 -26.74 10.10
C ASN A 514 7.35 -28.21 9.67
N ASP A 515 6.12 -28.65 9.39
CA ASP A 515 5.85 -30.02 8.95
C ASP A 515 6.09 -30.20 7.43
N ILE A 516 6.14 -29.10 6.66
CA ILE A 516 6.39 -29.09 5.20
C ILE A 516 7.89 -28.97 4.87
N THR A 517 8.69 -28.37 5.75
CA THR A 517 10.16 -28.20 5.61
C THR A 517 10.92 -29.32 6.29
#